data_AF-A0A1J3I5Z6-F1
#
_entry.id   AF-A0A1J3I5Z6-F1
#
_cell.length_a   1.000
_cell.length_b   1.000
_cell.length_c   1.000
_cell.angle_alpha   90.00
_cell.angle_beta   90.00
_cell.angle_gamma   90.00
#
_symmetry.space_group_name_H-M   'P 1'
#
loop_
_entity.id
_entity.type
_entity.pdbx_description
1 polymer ?
#
loop_
_entity_poly.entity_id
_entity_poly.type
_entity_poly.pdbx_seq_one_letter_code
_entity_poly.pdbx_strand_id
1 'polypeptide(L)'
;RAVFAYSHHGVFVGGCKVVHFKPERSPSSSSSSGDSSEAPCPTYPDCGFKQPKSGVVLSCLDCFLKNGSLYRFEYGVSSSIFLTRLRGGTCTTAPSDPLQTVIHRAMHLLQNGFGNYDIFQNNCEDFALYCKTGLLILDKNGVGRSSQASSILSAPLAALLSSPLTLLIPNPVGVATVTAGMYCMSRYATDIGVRSDVIKVPVEDLGLNLGIKALKKS
;
A
#
# COMPACT_ATOMS: atom_id res chain seq x y z
N ARG A 1 -11.75 -20.60 5.18
CA ARG A 1 -10.82 -19.86 4.28
C ARG A 1 -10.26 -18.70 5.08
N ALA A 2 -8.95 -18.66 5.32
CA ALA A 2 -8.33 -17.50 5.96
C ALA A 2 -8.58 -16.27 5.08
N VAL A 3 -9.19 -15.23 5.65
CA VAL A 3 -9.33 -13.94 4.98
C VAL A 3 -7.93 -13.35 4.90
N PHE A 4 -7.31 -13.38 3.73
CA PHE A 4 -6.03 -12.71 3.49
C PHE A 4 -6.26 -11.19 3.56
N ALA A 5 -6.25 -10.67 4.78
CA ALA A 5 -6.49 -9.26 5.10
C ALA A 5 -5.36 -8.32 4.63
N TYR A 6 -4.22 -8.89 4.23
CA TYR A 6 -3.05 -8.13 3.81
C TYR A 6 -2.24 -8.88 2.75
N SER A 7 -1.88 -8.17 1.68
CA SER A 7 -0.91 -8.53 0.67
C SER A 7 0.31 -7.62 0.83
N HIS A 8 1.50 -8.20 0.73
CA HIS A 8 2.74 -7.44 0.85
C HIS A 8 3.19 -6.94 -0.52
N HIS A 9 3.56 -5.66 -0.61
CA HIS A 9 3.91 -4.98 -1.86
C HIS A 9 5.43 -4.78 -1.96
N GLY A 10 5.91 -4.75 -3.20
CA GLY A 10 7.31 -4.52 -3.54
C GLY A 10 7.47 -4.08 -4.98
N VAL A 11 8.63 -3.51 -5.30
CA VAL A 11 8.99 -3.04 -6.63
C VAL A 11 10.00 -4.01 -7.21
N PHE A 12 9.63 -4.69 -8.29
CA PHE A 12 10.56 -5.53 -9.05
C PHE A 12 11.56 -4.63 -9.80
N VAL A 13 12.85 -4.84 -9.54
CA VAL A 13 13.95 -4.02 -10.10
C VAL A 13 14.83 -4.79 -11.10
N GLY A 14 14.38 -5.98 -11.53
CA GLY A 14 15.11 -6.85 -12.46
C GLY A 14 16.01 -7.88 -11.75
N GLY A 15 16.53 -8.83 -12.53
CA GLY A 15 17.49 -9.84 -12.03
C GLY A 15 17.00 -10.65 -10.83
N CYS A 16 15.71 -11.00 -10.81
CA CYS A 16 15.01 -11.69 -9.71
C CYS A 16 15.02 -10.93 -8.37
N LYS A 17 15.14 -9.59 -8.40
CA LYS A 17 15.19 -8.76 -7.19
C LYS A 17 13.97 -7.87 -7.03
N VAL A 18 13.61 -7.66 -5.77
CA VAL A 18 12.49 -6.82 -5.33
C VAL A 18 12.98 -5.90 -4.21
N VAL A 19 12.72 -4.61 -4.34
CA VAL A 19 12.87 -3.66 -3.23
C VAL A 19 11.51 -3.50 -2.55
N HIS A 20 11.45 -3.65 -1.23
CA HIS A 20 10.21 -3.58 -0.48
C HIS A 20 10.41 -2.98 0.91
N PHE A 21 9.34 -2.41 1.46
CA PHE A 21 9.36 -1.76 2.76
C PHE A 21 8.68 -2.63 3.81
N LYS A 22 9.35 -2.88 4.94
CA LYS A 22 8.85 -3.74 6.03
C LYS A 22 8.94 -3.04 7.39
N PRO A 23 8.11 -3.43 8.37
CA PRO A 23 8.23 -2.92 9.73
C PRO A 23 9.63 -3.07 10.28
N GLU A 24 10.12 -2.04 10.96
CA GLU A 24 11.34 -2.16 11.74
C GLU A 24 11.09 -3.08 12.94
N ARG A 25 11.96 -4.07 13.14
CA ARG A 25 11.88 -4.94 14.33
C ARG A 25 12.41 -4.16 15.53
N SER A 26 11.55 -3.85 16.50
CA SER A 26 12.04 -3.51 17.84
C SER A 26 12.58 -4.79 18.50
N PRO A 27 13.73 -4.77 19.20
CA PRO A 27 14.24 -5.94 19.91
C PRO A 27 13.33 -6.47 21.02
N SER A 28 12.20 -5.81 21.30
CA SER A 28 11.35 -6.02 22.49
C SER A 28 9.90 -6.41 22.20
N SER A 29 9.49 -6.64 20.94
CA SER A 29 8.13 -7.11 20.63
C SER A 29 8.11 -8.61 20.31
N SER A 30 8.22 -9.42 21.36
CA SER A 30 7.82 -10.83 21.36
C SER A 30 6.29 -10.95 21.41
N SER A 31 5.63 -10.73 20.27
CA SER A 31 4.22 -11.08 20.08
C SER A 31 4.06 -11.93 18.82
N SER A 32 4.16 -13.25 19.04
CA SER A 32 3.49 -14.35 18.35
C SER A 32 2.81 -14.04 17.00
N SER A 33 3.59 -13.97 15.92
CA SER A 33 3.22 -14.44 14.57
C SER A 33 4.45 -14.42 13.65
N GLY A 34 5.03 -15.60 13.39
CA GLY A 34 6.04 -15.80 12.33
C GLY A 34 7.48 -15.52 12.74
N ASP A 35 7.94 -16.26 13.76
CA ASP A 35 9.34 -16.36 14.12
C ASP A 35 10.14 -16.98 12.96
N SER A 36 11.02 -16.19 12.37
CA SER A 36 12.15 -16.65 11.57
C SER A 36 13.16 -15.51 11.58
N SER A 37 14.24 -15.68 12.35
CA SER A 37 15.56 -15.27 11.88
C SER A 37 15.70 -15.85 10.48
N GLU A 38 15.41 -15.05 9.46
CA GLU A 38 15.45 -15.52 8.07
C GLU A 38 16.88 -16.03 7.84
N ALA A 39 16.99 -17.33 7.60
CA ALA A 39 18.26 -17.92 7.22
C ALA A 39 18.81 -17.13 6.03
N PRO A 40 20.13 -16.89 5.97
CA PRO A 40 20.74 -16.21 4.85
C PRO A 40 20.28 -16.82 3.53
N CYS A 41 19.94 -15.98 2.55
CA CYS A 41 19.53 -16.46 1.24
C CYS A 41 20.68 -17.28 0.63
N PRO A 42 20.47 -18.57 0.29
CA PRO A 42 21.54 -19.42 -0.22
C PRO A 42 21.95 -19.04 -1.65
N THR A 43 21.05 -18.39 -2.40
CA THR A 43 21.21 -18.14 -3.84
C THR A 43 21.75 -16.74 -4.14
N TYR A 44 21.38 -15.74 -3.34
CA TYR A 44 21.68 -14.33 -3.62
C TYR A 44 22.35 -13.70 -2.39
N PRO A 45 23.67 -13.44 -2.41
CA PRO A 45 24.41 -12.88 -1.28
C PRO A 45 23.92 -11.50 -0.83
N ASP A 46 23.33 -10.73 -1.73
CA ASP A 46 22.78 -9.39 -1.49
C ASP A 46 21.30 -9.41 -1.05
N CYS A 47 20.66 -10.58 -1.03
CA CYS A 47 19.29 -10.70 -0.55
C CYS A 47 19.22 -10.50 0.97
N GLY A 48 18.30 -9.64 1.40
CA GLY A 48 18.19 -9.15 2.77
C GLY A 48 18.97 -7.86 3.03
N PHE A 49 19.70 -7.32 2.04
CA PHE A 49 20.40 -6.06 2.18
C PHE A 49 19.45 -4.94 2.56
N LYS A 50 19.84 -4.17 3.58
CA LYS A 50 19.11 -3.00 4.06
C LYS A 50 20.07 -2.06 4.80
N GLN A 51 19.75 -0.78 4.79
CA GLN A 51 20.43 0.16 5.66
C GLN A 51 19.89 0.07 7.10
N PRO A 52 20.70 0.39 8.12
CA PRO A 52 20.23 0.46 9.51
C PRO A 52 19.03 1.42 9.63
N LYS A 53 17.99 0.99 10.36
CA LYS A 53 16.77 1.79 10.64
C LYS A 53 16.00 2.31 9.41
N SER A 54 16.28 1.79 8.22
CA SER A 54 15.62 2.21 6.98
C SER A 54 14.26 1.52 6.75
N GLY A 55 14.14 0.25 7.16
CA GLY A 55 12.97 -0.59 6.87
C GLY A 55 12.83 -1.00 5.40
N VAL A 56 13.55 -0.36 4.46
CA VAL A 56 13.59 -0.72 3.04
C VAL A 56 14.64 -1.81 2.83
N VAL A 57 14.25 -2.88 2.14
CA VAL A 57 15.05 -4.09 1.97
C VAL A 57 15.09 -4.50 0.50
N LEU A 58 16.25 -4.97 0.05
CA LEU A 58 16.44 -5.68 -1.21
C LEU A 58 16.35 -7.18 -0.95
N SER A 59 15.42 -7.86 -1.61
CA SER A 59 15.25 -9.31 -1.50
C SER A 59 15.22 -9.95 -2.87
N CYS A 60 15.63 -11.21 -2.98
CA CYS A 60 15.29 -11.99 -4.15
C CYS A 60 13.79 -12.32 -4.18
N LEU A 61 13.29 -12.72 -5.35
CA LEU A 61 11.88 -13.00 -5.56
C LEU A 61 11.38 -14.15 -4.67
N ASP A 62 12.20 -15.19 -4.47
CA ASP A 62 11.85 -16.35 -3.65
C ASP A 62 11.72 -15.97 -2.17
N CYS A 63 12.65 -15.19 -1.62
CA CYS A 63 12.58 -14.71 -0.24
C CYS A 63 11.45 -13.69 -0.04
N PHE A 64 11.15 -12.87 -1.05
CA PHE A 64 10.00 -11.96 -1.02
C PHE A 64 8.68 -12.72 -1.00
N LEU A 65 8.57 -13.78 -1.81
CA LEU A 65 7.39 -14.63 -1.91
C LEU A 65 7.16 -15.49 -0.68
N LYS A 66 8.24 -16.07 -0.15
CA LYS A 66 8.18 -17.19 0.80
C LYS A 66 7.34 -18.31 0.19
N ASN A 67 6.16 -18.57 0.76
CA ASN A 67 5.20 -19.55 0.26
C ASN A 67 3.93 -18.90 -0.32
N GLY A 68 3.98 -17.60 -0.59
CA GLY A 68 2.88 -16.84 -1.18
C GLY A 68 2.80 -16.95 -2.70
N SER A 69 1.87 -16.21 -3.29
CA SER A 69 1.73 -16.09 -4.75
C SER A 69 2.03 -14.66 -5.19
N LEU A 70 2.65 -14.50 -6.36
CA LEU A 70 2.86 -13.19 -6.96
C LEU A 70 1.60 -12.70 -7.66
N TYR A 71 1.29 -11.44 -7.44
CA TYR A 71 0.30 -10.71 -8.21
C TYR A 71 0.93 -9.42 -8.73
N ARG A 72 0.69 -9.12 -10.00
CA ARG A 72 1.14 -7.87 -10.61
C ARG A 72 0.10 -6.79 -10.33
N PHE A 73 0.50 -5.76 -9.61
CA PHE A 73 -0.33 -4.58 -9.40
C PHE A 73 -0.48 -3.80 -10.72
N GLU A 74 -1.71 -3.40 -11.05
CA GLU A 74 -2.01 -2.69 -12.29
C GLU A 74 -2.04 -1.17 -12.08
N TYR A 75 -1.36 -0.43 -12.95
CA TYR A 75 -1.27 1.04 -12.92
C TYR A 75 -1.96 1.62 -14.15
N GLY A 76 -2.57 2.79 -14.02
CA GLY A 76 -3.24 3.48 -15.12
C GLY A 76 -4.50 2.75 -15.63
N VAL A 77 -5.18 1.99 -14.78
CA VAL A 77 -6.44 1.35 -15.17
C VAL A 77 -7.54 2.39 -15.33
N SER A 78 -8.52 2.14 -16.21
CA SER A 78 -9.69 3.01 -16.32
C SER A 78 -10.54 2.96 -15.05
N SER A 79 -11.34 4.01 -14.81
CA SER A 79 -12.27 4.06 -13.67
C SER A 79 -13.25 2.88 -13.67
N SER A 80 -13.71 2.45 -14.86
CA SER A 80 -14.59 1.28 -14.98
C SER A 80 -13.90 0.00 -14.53
N ILE A 81 -12.66 -0.25 -14.95
CA ILE A 81 -11.89 -1.41 -14.50
C ILE A 81 -11.68 -1.35 -12.99
N PHE A 82 -11.29 -0.19 -12.45
CA PHE A 82 -11.08 -0.03 -11.01
C PHE A 82 -12.33 -0.38 -10.20
N LEU A 83 -13.50 0.14 -10.59
CA LEU A 83 -14.78 -0.09 -9.90
C LEU A 83 -15.22 -1.57 -9.90
N THR A 84 -14.75 -2.37 -10.87
CA THR A 84 -15.01 -3.82 -10.88
C THR A 84 -14.08 -4.63 -9.95
N ARG A 85 -13.00 -4.03 -9.45
CA ARG A 85 -12.00 -4.71 -8.59
C ARG A 85 -12.43 -4.66 -7.12
N LEU A 86 -13.14 -5.70 -6.70
CA LEU A 86 -13.62 -5.88 -5.34
C LEU A 86 -12.51 -5.98 -4.29
N ARG A 87 -11.30 -6.40 -4.66
CA ARG A 87 -10.16 -6.54 -3.74
C ARG A 87 -9.26 -5.31 -3.80
N GLY A 88 -9.03 -4.70 -2.63
CA GLY A 88 -8.00 -3.68 -2.44
C GLY A 88 -6.58 -4.16 -2.72
N GLY A 89 -5.65 -3.23 -2.95
CA GLY A 89 -4.25 -3.54 -3.18
C GLY A 89 -3.94 -4.23 -4.51
N THR A 90 -4.81 -4.11 -5.53
CA THR A 90 -4.64 -4.79 -6.83
C THR A 90 -4.38 -3.85 -8.01
N CYS A 91 -4.91 -2.63 -7.97
CA CYS A 91 -4.75 -1.66 -9.04
C CYS A 91 -4.94 -0.21 -8.56
N THR A 92 -4.54 0.74 -9.41
CA THR A 92 -4.79 2.17 -9.26
C THR A 92 -5.04 2.83 -10.62
N THR A 93 -5.80 3.92 -10.64
CA THR A 93 -5.98 4.73 -11.85
C THR A 93 -4.77 5.62 -12.16
N ALA A 94 -3.88 5.83 -11.18
CA ALA A 94 -2.65 6.58 -11.39
C ALA A 94 -1.70 5.82 -12.35
N PRO A 95 -1.18 6.47 -13.41
CA PRO A 95 -0.20 5.85 -14.29
C PRO A 95 1.13 5.65 -13.56
N SER A 96 1.85 4.59 -13.94
CA SER A 96 3.24 4.40 -13.50
C SER A 96 4.15 5.33 -14.30
N ASP A 97 5.17 5.86 -13.63
CA ASP A 97 6.30 6.50 -14.29
C ASP A 97 7.16 5.50 -15.08
N PRO A 98 8.04 6.00 -15.97
CA PRO A 98 8.99 5.18 -16.71
C PRO A 98 9.87 4.32 -15.80
N LEU A 99 10.26 3.16 -16.32
CA LEU A 99 11.03 2.14 -15.58
C LEU A 99 12.27 2.71 -14.89
N GLN A 100 13.04 3.55 -15.58
CA GLN A 100 14.27 4.12 -15.04
C GLN A 100 14.00 5.00 -13.81
N THR A 101 12.96 5.83 -13.86
CA THR A 101 12.54 6.65 -12.73
C THR A 101 12.07 5.79 -11.56
N VAL A 102 11.32 4.71 -11.83
CA VAL A 102 10.86 3.77 -10.81
C VAL A 102 12.03 3.08 -10.11
N ILE A 103 12.98 2.55 -10.88
CA ILE A 103 14.18 1.88 -10.34
C ILE A 103 15.02 2.88 -9.54
N HIS A 104 15.23 4.09 -10.08
CA HIS A 104 15.95 5.15 -9.38
C HIS A 104 15.36 5.43 -8.01
N ARG A 105 14.03 5.63 -7.92
CA ARG A 105 13.36 5.84 -6.63
C ARG A 105 13.52 4.67 -5.68
N ALA A 106 13.27 3.45 -6.15
CA ALA A 106 13.37 2.26 -5.31
C ALA A 106 14.79 2.09 -4.73
N MET A 107 15.81 2.26 -5.56
CA MET A 107 17.22 2.13 -5.16
C MET A 107 17.66 3.30 -4.27
N HIS A 108 17.21 4.52 -4.54
CA HIS A 108 17.47 5.67 -3.67
C HIS A 108 16.90 5.45 -2.27
N LEU A 109 15.67 4.94 -2.17
CA LEU A 109 15.03 4.66 -0.87
C LEU A 109 15.63 3.44 -0.16
N LEU A 110 16.18 2.47 -0.89
CA LEU A 110 16.98 1.41 -0.28
C LEU A 110 18.18 1.96 0.48
N GLN A 111 18.82 3.01 -0.06
CA GLN A 111 20.00 3.65 0.54
C GLN A 111 19.67 4.69 1.61
N ASN A 112 18.53 5.37 1.51
CA ASN A 112 18.21 6.53 2.37
C ASN A 112 17.03 6.27 3.33
N GLY A 113 16.28 5.20 3.13
CA GLY A 113 15.05 4.89 3.88
C GLY A 113 13.82 5.61 3.36
N PHE A 114 12.66 5.23 3.90
CA PHE A 114 11.34 5.75 3.50
C PHE A 114 10.53 6.27 4.72
N GLY A 115 11.23 6.66 5.78
CA GLY A 115 10.63 7.02 7.06
C GLY A 115 10.15 5.81 7.88
N ASN A 116 9.37 6.08 8.93
CA ASN A 116 8.91 5.03 9.86
C ASN A 116 7.71 4.26 9.28
N TYR A 117 7.72 2.95 9.45
CA TYR A 117 6.66 2.09 8.96
C TYR A 117 5.37 2.24 9.81
N ASP A 118 4.23 2.45 9.15
CA ASP A 118 2.89 2.48 9.75
C ASP A 118 1.94 1.68 8.85
N ILE A 119 1.32 0.62 9.39
CA ILE A 119 0.44 -0.31 8.65
C ILE A 119 -0.75 0.42 7.97
N PHE A 120 -1.23 1.53 8.52
CA PHE A 120 -2.39 2.27 8.03
C PHE A 120 -2.03 3.47 7.15
N GLN A 121 -0.79 3.97 7.21
CA GLN A 121 -0.40 5.24 6.56
C GLN A 121 0.92 5.23 5.77
N ASN A 122 1.94 4.51 6.23
CA ASN A 122 3.26 4.46 5.60
C ASN A 122 3.72 3.00 5.57
N ASN A 123 3.03 2.19 4.76
CA ASN A 123 3.27 0.75 4.69
C ASN A 123 3.94 0.36 3.36
N CYS A 124 4.01 -0.95 3.08
CA CYS A 124 4.59 -1.45 1.83
C CYS A 124 3.84 -0.99 0.56
N GLU A 125 2.54 -0.75 0.65
CA GLU A 125 1.70 -0.28 -0.46
C GLU A 125 1.99 1.19 -0.76
N ASP A 126 2.05 2.05 0.25
CA ASP A 126 2.46 3.46 0.10
C ASP A 126 3.86 3.57 -0.52
N PHE A 127 4.80 2.74 -0.04
CA PHE A 127 6.14 2.66 -0.60
C PHE A 127 6.12 2.29 -2.10
N ALA A 128 5.41 1.22 -2.46
CA ALA A 128 5.35 0.76 -3.84
C ALA A 128 4.63 1.77 -4.75
N LEU A 129 3.54 2.38 -4.28
CA LEU A 129 2.81 3.43 -4.98
C LEU A 129 3.70 4.65 -5.22
N TYR A 130 4.41 5.13 -4.20
CA TYR A 130 5.34 6.25 -4.35
C TYR A 130 6.47 5.92 -5.33
N CYS A 131 7.11 4.75 -5.19
CA CYS A 131 8.14 4.33 -6.12
C CYS A 131 7.63 4.26 -7.57
N LYS A 132 6.36 3.90 -7.78
CA LYS A 132 5.79 3.72 -9.12
C LYS A 132 5.22 5.01 -9.72
N THR A 133 4.72 5.93 -8.92
CA THR A 133 3.96 7.12 -9.40
C THR A 133 4.63 8.45 -9.04
N GLY A 134 5.52 8.45 -8.05
CA GLY A 134 6.09 9.65 -7.43
C GLY A 134 5.09 10.42 -6.57
N LEU A 135 3.86 9.92 -6.38
CA LEU A 135 2.80 10.61 -5.66
C LEU A 135 2.86 10.32 -4.16
N LEU A 136 2.70 11.38 -3.38
CA LEU A 136 2.50 11.32 -1.93
C LEU A 136 1.19 11.99 -1.58
N ILE A 137 0.45 11.37 -0.67
CA ILE A 137 -0.74 11.97 -0.08
C ILE A 137 -0.33 13.02 0.95
N LEU A 138 -0.87 14.24 0.84
CA LEU A 138 -0.77 15.30 1.84
C LEU A 138 -1.82 15.04 2.92
N ASP A 139 -1.39 14.73 4.15
CA ASP A 139 -2.28 14.58 5.29
C ASP A 139 -3.01 15.90 5.57
N LYS A 140 -4.27 16.01 5.11
CA LYS A 140 -5.18 17.06 5.56
C LYS A 140 -6.28 16.55 6.50
N ASN A 141 -6.65 15.26 6.46
CA ASN A 141 -7.89 14.79 7.10
C ASN A 141 -7.89 13.38 7.75
N GLY A 142 -6.74 12.73 7.99
CA GLY A 142 -6.66 11.56 8.89
C GLY A 142 -7.41 10.27 8.47
N VAL A 143 -7.90 10.19 7.24
CA VAL A 143 -8.50 8.95 6.69
C VAL A 143 -7.38 7.99 6.27
N GLY A 144 -7.39 6.77 6.80
CA GLY A 144 -6.36 5.74 6.54
C GLY A 144 -6.11 5.51 5.04
N ARG A 145 -4.83 5.36 4.68
CA ARG A 145 -4.32 5.38 3.30
C ARG A 145 -4.19 4.00 2.66
N SER A 146 -4.12 2.97 3.50
CA SER A 146 -3.96 1.58 3.06
C SER A 146 -5.21 1.07 2.35
N SER A 147 -5.13 0.80 1.05
CA SER A 147 -6.30 0.33 0.30
C SER A 147 -6.76 -1.07 0.72
N GLN A 148 -5.86 -1.79 1.40
CA GLN A 148 -6.10 -3.11 1.98
C GLN A 148 -6.70 -3.04 3.39
N ALA A 149 -6.44 -1.95 4.14
CA ALA A 149 -6.92 -1.77 5.52
C ALA A 149 -8.01 -0.69 5.66
N SER A 150 -8.44 -0.03 4.57
CA SER A 150 -9.58 0.89 4.57
C SER A 150 -10.89 0.13 4.81
N SER A 151 -11.16 -0.15 6.09
CA SER A 151 -12.42 -0.67 6.62
C SER A 151 -13.51 0.40 6.67
N ILE A 152 -13.60 1.29 5.67
CA ILE A 152 -14.69 2.28 5.57
C ILE A 152 -15.97 1.60 5.07
N LEU A 153 -16.26 0.39 5.55
CA LEU A 153 -17.56 -0.25 5.39
C LEU A 153 -18.48 0.16 6.54
N SER A 154 -17.94 0.39 7.74
CA SER A 154 -18.74 0.61 8.95
C SER A 154 -19.53 1.91 8.93
N ALA A 155 -18.94 3.01 8.47
CA ALA A 155 -19.64 4.30 8.42
C ALA A 155 -20.69 4.37 7.29
N PRO A 156 -20.41 3.92 6.05
CA PRO A 156 -21.43 3.84 4.99
C PRO A 156 -22.56 2.86 5.28
N LEU A 157 -22.28 1.71 5.89
CA LEU A 157 -23.31 0.73 6.23
C LEU A 157 -24.22 1.26 7.35
N ALA A 158 -23.67 1.90 8.37
CA ALA A 158 -24.47 2.56 9.42
C ALA A 158 -25.34 3.69 8.85
N ALA A 159 -24.81 4.50 7.94
CA ALA A 159 -25.55 5.56 7.25
C ALA A 159 -26.65 5.01 6.31
N LEU A 160 -26.41 3.88 5.65
CA LEU A 160 -27.45 3.18 4.89
C LEU A 160 -28.58 2.74 5.82
N LEU A 161 -28.25 2.07 6.93
CA LEU A 161 -29.23 1.57 7.90
C LEU A 161 -30.01 2.68 8.60
N SER A 162 -29.42 3.87 8.77
CA SER A 162 -30.08 5.04 9.33
C SER A 162 -30.80 5.91 8.30
N SER A 163 -30.66 5.62 7.00
CA SER A 163 -31.28 6.37 5.91
C SER A 163 -32.64 5.79 5.51
N PRO A 164 -33.62 6.63 5.11
CA PRO A 164 -34.88 6.20 4.50
C PRO A 164 -34.68 5.33 3.24
N LEU A 165 -33.48 5.35 2.64
CA LEU A 165 -33.13 4.54 1.48
C LEU A 165 -33.27 3.03 1.75
N THR A 166 -33.12 2.60 3.02
CA THR A 166 -33.40 1.21 3.42
C THR A 166 -34.81 0.76 3.07
N LEU A 167 -35.81 1.65 3.15
CA LEU A 167 -37.20 1.34 2.82
C LEU A 167 -37.41 1.07 1.32
N LEU A 168 -36.48 1.51 0.46
CA LEU A 168 -36.50 1.31 -0.99
C LEU A 168 -35.67 0.10 -1.44
N ILE A 169 -35.02 -0.60 -0.50
CA ILE A 169 -34.21 -1.80 -0.79
C ILE A 169 -35.00 -3.03 -0.33
N PRO A 170 -35.73 -3.70 -1.23
CA PRO A 170 -36.81 -4.63 -0.84
C PRO A 170 -36.30 -5.99 -0.34
N ASN A 171 -35.00 -6.30 -0.48
CA ASN A 171 -34.46 -7.61 -0.11
C ASN A 171 -32.96 -7.57 0.26
N PRO A 172 -32.45 -8.62 0.95
CA PRO A 172 -31.04 -8.72 1.36
C PRO A 172 -30.03 -8.63 0.21
N VAL A 173 -30.38 -9.10 -0.99
CA VAL A 173 -29.51 -9.02 -2.18
C VAL A 173 -29.34 -7.56 -2.62
N GLY A 174 -30.40 -6.76 -2.55
CA GLY A 174 -30.37 -5.32 -2.79
C GLY A 174 -29.44 -4.60 -1.81
N VAL A 175 -29.51 -4.94 -0.51
CA VAL A 175 -28.63 -4.34 0.50
C VAL A 175 -27.17 -4.66 0.20
N ALA A 176 -26.86 -5.94 -0.08
CA ALA A 176 -25.51 -6.38 -0.43
C ALA A 176 -24.99 -5.65 -1.68
N THR A 177 -25.82 -5.45 -2.70
CA THR A 177 -25.46 -4.76 -3.95
C THR A 177 -25.14 -3.29 -3.70
N VAL A 178 -25.99 -2.58 -2.94
CA VAL A 178 -25.77 -1.16 -2.60
C VAL A 178 -24.51 -1.01 -1.75
N THR A 179 -24.31 -1.86 -0.75
CA THR A 179 -23.09 -1.84 0.09
C THR A 179 -21.83 -2.10 -0.75
N ALA A 180 -21.85 -3.09 -1.65
CA ALA A 180 -20.72 -3.37 -2.54
C ALA A 180 -20.43 -2.19 -3.48
N GLY A 181 -21.46 -1.57 -4.05
CA GLY A 181 -21.33 -0.37 -4.89
C GLY A 181 -20.73 0.81 -4.14
N MET A 182 -21.21 1.09 -2.92
CA MET A 182 -20.66 2.14 -2.06
C MET A 182 -19.22 1.88 -1.67
N TYR A 183 -18.86 0.62 -1.37
CA TYR A 183 -17.48 0.24 -1.10
C TYR A 183 -16.56 0.52 -2.30
N CYS A 184 -16.96 0.08 -3.50
CA CYS A 184 -16.18 0.30 -4.71
C CYS A 184 -16.02 1.80 -5.01
N MET A 185 -17.08 2.58 -4.85
CA MET A 185 -17.05 4.03 -5.05
C MET A 185 -16.19 4.74 -3.99
N SER A 186 -16.29 4.34 -2.72
CA SER A 186 -15.46 4.89 -1.65
C SER A 186 -13.97 4.61 -1.90
N ARG A 187 -13.63 3.38 -2.33
CA ARG A 187 -12.27 3.03 -2.73
C ARG A 187 -11.79 3.82 -3.94
N TYR A 188 -12.67 4.07 -4.90
CA TYR A 188 -12.34 4.86 -6.09
C TYR A 188 -12.07 6.32 -5.72
N ALA A 189 -12.89 6.92 -4.86
CA ALA A 189 -12.70 8.30 -4.41
C ALA A 189 -11.40 8.51 -3.62
N THR A 190 -10.89 7.47 -2.96
CA THR A 190 -9.62 7.53 -2.21
C THR A 190 -8.41 7.04 -3.01
N ASP A 191 -8.61 6.57 -4.25
CA ASP A 191 -7.53 6.15 -5.14
C ASP A 191 -6.56 7.31 -5.40
N ILE A 192 -5.26 7.00 -5.44
CA ILE A 192 -4.21 8.02 -5.55
C ILE A 192 -4.25 8.75 -6.90
N GLY A 193 -4.84 8.16 -7.93
CA GLY A 193 -5.06 8.80 -9.23
C GLY A 193 -6.31 9.68 -9.31
N VAL A 194 -7.20 9.62 -8.32
CA VAL A 194 -8.48 10.35 -8.30
C VAL A 194 -8.47 11.49 -7.29
N ARG A 195 -7.90 11.25 -6.10
CA ARG A 195 -7.88 12.22 -5.01
C ARG A 195 -7.11 13.49 -5.36
N SER A 196 -7.52 14.62 -4.79
CA SER A 196 -6.93 15.94 -5.08
C SER A 196 -5.82 16.38 -4.11
N ASP A 197 -5.63 15.64 -3.01
CA ASP A 197 -4.66 15.93 -1.95
C ASP A 197 -3.36 15.12 -2.12
N VAL A 198 -2.93 14.94 -3.37
CA VAL A 198 -1.64 14.31 -3.70
C VAL A 198 -0.69 15.31 -4.34
N ILE A 199 0.60 15.13 -4.07
CA ILE A 199 1.67 15.87 -4.73
C ILE A 199 2.67 14.89 -5.30
N LYS A 200 3.22 15.23 -6.47
CA LYS A 200 4.36 14.51 -7.04
C LYS A 200 5.63 15.09 -6.46
N VAL A 201 6.45 14.24 -5.84
CA VAL A 201 7.66 14.68 -5.12
C VAL A 201 8.86 13.88 -5.63
N PRO A 202 9.96 14.55 -6.05
CA PRO A 202 11.23 13.89 -6.33
C PRO A 202 11.73 13.10 -5.12
N VAL A 203 12.49 12.03 -5.34
CA VAL A 203 12.91 11.15 -4.24
C VAL A 203 13.95 11.79 -3.34
N GLU A 204 14.76 12.67 -3.92
CA GLU A 204 15.77 13.47 -3.26
C GLU A 204 15.15 14.44 -2.24
N ASP A 205 13.94 14.95 -2.52
CA ASP A 205 13.23 15.89 -1.66
C ASP A 205 12.29 15.20 -0.65
N LEU A 206 12.22 13.87 -0.69
CA LEU A 206 11.26 13.11 0.11
C LEU A 206 11.49 13.29 1.61
N GLY A 207 12.76 13.31 2.05
CA GLY A 207 13.12 13.47 3.46
C GLY A 207 12.62 14.79 4.07
N LEU A 208 12.67 15.88 3.30
CA LEU A 208 12.14 17.18 3.70
C LEU A 208 10.61 17.12 3.88
N ASN A 209 9.93 16.44 2.95
CA ASN A 209 8.47 16.33 2.96
C ASN A 209 7.94 15.38 4.04
N LEU A 210 8.67 14.31 4.36
CA LEU A 210 8.36 13.42 5.49
C LEU A 210 8.62 14.10 6.84
N GLY A 211 9.69 14.90 6.95
CA GLY A 211 10.00 15.71 8.14
C GLY A 211 8.93 16.78 8.42
N ILE A 212 8.46 17.48 7.39
CA ILE A 212 7.36 18.47 7.51
C ILE A 212 6.06 17.81 8.01
N LYS A 213 5.78 16.56 7.61
CA LYS A 213 4.61 15.81 8.09
C LYS A 213 4.73 15.42 9.56
N ALA A 214 5.93 15.03 10.01
CA ALA A 214 6.19 14.72 11.41
C ALA A 214 6.02 15.95 12.31
N LEU A 215 6.48 17.13 11.86
CA LEU A 215 6.37 18.40 12.59
C LEU A 215 4.92 18.91 12.70
N LYS A 216 4.06 18.63 11.71
CA LYS A 216 2.63 19.00 11.76
C LYS A 216 1.77 18.08 12.64
N LYS A 217 2.32 16.96 13.11
CA LYS A 217 1.67 16.01 14.04
C LYS A 217 2.11 16.19 15.49
N SER A 218 3.12 17.04 15.76
CA SER A 218 3.56 17.43 17.11
C SER A 218 2.86 18.72 17.55
#